data_AF-A0A973S9Z6-F1
#
_entry.id   AF-A0A973S9Z6-F1
#
_cell.length_a   1.000
_cell.length_b   1.000
_cell.length_c   1.000
_cell.angle_alpha   90.00
_cell.angle_beta   90.00
_cell.angle_gamma   90.00
#
_symmetry.space_group_name_H-M   'P 1'
#
loop_
_entity.id
_entity.type
_entity.pdbx_description
1 polymer ?
#
loop_
_entity_poly.entity_id
_entity_poly.type
_entity_poly.pdbx_seq_one_letter_code
_entity_poly.pdbx_strand_id
1 'polypeptide(L)'
;MTVIFWEEPIEIGPRETAYLQVREAQDAPNVRIVVPHLPQGMPDEAREAALMRLLDAHVASVRGALIAWYYTPMMLSFSRHLETNVAVYDAMDELSKFKFAPAQLLELERELLSCADIVFTGGSSLYEAKKD
;
A
#
# COMPACT_ATOMS: atom_id res chain seq x y z
N MET A 1 -0.35 1.56 20.67
CA MET A 1 0.32 1.08 19.43
C MET A 1 0.05 2.10 18.34
N THR A 2 1.09 2.59 17.68
CA THR A 2 0.96 3.58 16.61
C THR A 2 0.54 2.87 15.32
N VAL A 3 -0.46 3.41 14.64
CA VAL A 3 -0.89 2.98 13.30
C VAL A 3 -0.40 4.02 12.31
N ILE A 4 0.20 3.54 11.22
CA ILE A 4 0.57 4.38 10.07
C ILE A 4 -0.41 4.02 8.97
N PHE A 5 -1.31 4.94 8.66
CA PHE A 5 -2.26 4.79 7.56
C PHE A 5 -1.66 5.45 6.32
N TRP A 6 -1.16 4.62 5.40
CA TRP A 6 -0.56 5.06 4.15
C TRP A 6 -1.64 5.19 3.07
N GLU A 7 -1.89 6.41 2.62
CA GLU A 7 -2.87 6.68 1.56
C GLU A 7 -2.24 6.57 0.17
N GLU A 8 -3.10 6.54 -0.86
CA GLU A 8 -2.65 6.60 -2.24
C GLU A 8 -1.92 7.92 -2.53
N PRO A 9 -0.88 7.89 -3.38
CA PRO A 9 -0.13 9.09 -3.76
C PRO A 9 -1.00 10.12 -4.49
N ILE A 10 -0.79 11.40 -4.14
CA ILE A 10 -1.38 12.57 -4.79
C ILE A 10 -0.38 13.16 -5.79
N GLU A 11 -0.87 13.59 -6.94
CA GLU A 11 -0.07 14.28 -7.94
C GLU A 11 0.16 15.76 -7.60
N ILE A 12 1.41 16.22 -7.70
CA ILE A 12 1.83 17.62 -7.56
C ILE A 12 2.47 18.14 -8.85
N GLY A 13 2.86 19.42 -8.91
CA GLY A 13 3.38 20.02 -10.12
C GLY A 13 4.58 19.25 -10.74
N PRO A 14 4.73 19.25 -12.07
CA PRO A 14 5.66 18.37 -12.81
C PRO A 14 7.16 18.63 -12.55
N ARG A 15 7.51 19.64 -11.76
CA ARG A 15 8.89 19.99 -11.38
C ARG A 15 9.07 20.17 -9.88
N GLU A 16 8.08 19.77 -9.09
CA GLU A 16 8.20 19.76 -7.65
C GLU A 16 9.03 18.56 -7.18
N THR A 17 9.44 18.57 -5.91
CA THR A 17 10.16 17.43 -5.32
C THR A 17 9.16 16.54 -4.60
N ALA A 18 9.27 15.22 -4.79
CA ALA A 18 8.42 14.28 -4.09
C ALA A 18 8.61 14.36 -2.56
N TYR A 19 7.51 14.35 -1.81
CA TYR A 19 7.54 14.44 -0.34
C TYR A 19 6.42 13.62 0.31
N LEU A 20 6.50 13.44 1.64
CA LEU A 20 5.42 12.88 2.45
C LEU A 20 4.71 14.00 3.20
N GLN A 21 3.40 14.10 3.03
CA GLN A 21 2.55 14.82 3.98
C GLN A 21 2.20 13.88 5.12
N VAL A 22 2.55 14.24 6.35
CA VAL A 22 2.24 13.46 7.55
C VAL A 22 1.38 14.29 8.49
N ARG A 23 0.27 13.71 8.94
CA ARG A 23 -0.65 14.36 9.89
C ARG A 23 -1.19 13.34 10.89
N GLU A 24 -1.59 13.81 12.07
CA GLU A 24 -2.35 13.00 13.01
C GLU A 24 -3.83 12.98 12.59
N ALA A 25 -4.51 11.85 12.82
CA ALA A 25 -5.96 11.79 12.65
C ALA A 25 -6.65 12.57 13.79
N GLN A 26 -7.67 13.36 13.45
CA GLN A 26 -8.34 14.26 14.41
C GLN A 26 -8.97 13.51 15.60
N ASP A 27 -9.60 12.36 15.33
CA ASP A 27 -10.33 11.57 16.35
C ASP A 27 -9.59 10.28 16.76
N ALA A 28 -8.34 10.11 16.33
CA ALA A 28 -7.55 8.90 16.60
C ALA A 28 -6.06 9.27 16.80
N PRO A 29 -5.66 9.70 18.01
CA PRO A 29 -4.32 10.25 18.25
C PRO A 29 -3.18 9.24 18.04
N ASN A 30 -3.47 7.94 17.99
CA ASN A 30 -2.49 6.90 17.69
C ASN A 30 -2.41 6.57 16.19
N VAL A 31 -3.18 7.22 15.33
CA VAL A 31 -3.19 7.04 13.88
C VAL A 31 -2.50 8.23 13.22
N ARG A 32 -1.41 7.95 12.50
CA ARG A 32 -0.75 8.90 11.63
C ARG A 32 -1.12 8.61 10.19
N ILE A 33 -1.60 9.62 9.49
CA ILE A 33 -1.96 9.53 8.08
C ILE A 33 -0.79 10.06 7.27
N VAL A 34 -0.33 9.25 6.32
CA VAL A 34 0.85 9.50 5.48
C VAL A 34 0.42 9.48 4.03
N VAL A 35 0.59 10.61 3.35
CA VAL A 35 0.16 10.79 1.96
C VAL A 35 1.37 11.17 1.10
N PRO A 36 1.84 10.29 0.22
CA PRO A 36 2.90 10.62 -0.71
C PRO A 36 2.42 11.65 -1.72
N HIS A 37 3.26 12.63 -2.02
CA HIS A 37 3.02 13.62 -3.04
C HIS A 37 4.10 13.48 -4.11
N LEU A 38 3.70 13.13 -5.34
CA LEU A 38 4.61 12.78 -6.43
C LEU A 38 4.40 13.74 -7.63
N PRO A 39 5.48 14.22 -8.27
CA PRO A 39 5.37 15.03 -9.48
C PRO A 39 4.58 14.33 -10.59
N GLN A 40 3.77 15.11 -11.30
CA GLN A 40 3.06 14.65 -12.50
C GLN A 40 4.02 14.20 -13.60
N GLY A 41 3.60 13.20 -14.37
CA GLY A 41 4.32 12.73 -15.55
C GLY A 41 5.61 11.95 -15.25
N MET A 42 5.81 11.50 -14.00
CA MET A 42 6.89 10.57 -13.69
C MET A 42 6.68 9.25 -14.44
N PRO A 43 7.73 8.69 -15.08
CA PRO A 43 7.69 7.31 -15.55
C PRO A 43 7.40 6.35 -14.40
N ASP A 44 6.69 5.25 -14.66
CA ASP A 44 6.23 4.31 -13.63
C ASP A 44 7.37 3.80 -12.74
N GLU A 45 8.50 3.40 -13.31
CA GLU A 45 9.69 2.96 -12.55
C GLU A 45 10.23 4.05 -11.61
N ALA A 46 10.27 5.30 -12.08
CA ALA A 46 10.74 6.43 -11.28
C ALA A 46 9.75 6.77 -10.15
N ARG A 47 8.46 6.59 -10.42
CA ARG A 47 7.37 6.77 -9.46
C ARG A 47 7.45 5.73 -8.35
N GLU A 48 7.62 4.47 -8.72
CA GLU A 48 7.79 3.36 -7.78
C GLU A 48 9.04 3.53 -6.92
N ALA A 49 10.18 3.87 -7.54
CA ALA A 49 11.42 4.15 -6.82
C ALA A 49 11.30 5.34 -5.86
N ALA A 50 10.50 6.36 -6.20
CA ALA A 50 10.22 7.47 -5.28
C ALA A 50 9.37 7.03 -4.09
N LEU A 51 8.33 6.24 -4.32
CA LEU A 51 7.49 5.67 -3.25
C LEU A 51 8.30 4.79 -2.31
N MET A 52 9.14 3.90 -2.84
CA MET A 52 10.02 3.04 -2.06
C MET A 52 10.93 3.86 -1.13
N ARG A 53 11.61 4.89 -1.66
CA ARG A 53 12.47 5.76 -0.84
C ARG A 53 11.71 6.52 0.24
N LEU A 54 10.52 7.03 -0.08
CA LEU A 54 9.68 7.75 0.88
C LEU A 54 9.20 6.81 1.99
N LEU A 55 8.80 5.58 1.62
CA LEU A 55 8.40 4.54 2.56
C LEU A 55 9.55 4.19 3.49
N ASP A 56 10.73 3.88 2.94
CA ASP A 56 11.94 3.55 3.70
C ASP A 56 12.31 4.64 4.71
N ALA A 57 12.32 5.90 4.26
CA ALA A 57 12.61 7.03 5.12
C ALA A 57 11.60 7.15 6.27
N HIS A 58 10.32 6.86 6.01
CA HIS A 58 9.28 6.92 7.03
C HIS A 58 9.40 5.76 8.04
N VAL A 59 9.57 4.53 7.54
CA VAL A 59 9.62 3.34 8.40
C VAL A 59 10.95 3.17 9.14
N ALA A 60 12.03 3.83 8.71
CA ALA A 60 13.34 3.77 9.39
C ALA A 60 13.29 4.19 10.88
N SER A 61 12.30 4.99 11.26
CA SER A 61 12.07 5.43 12.65
C SER A 61 11.18 4.48 13.46
N VAL A 62 10.51 3.53 12.81
CA VAL A 62 9.65 2.55 13.46
C VAL A 62 10.52 1.55 14.23
N ARG A 63 10.02 1.10 15.38
CA ARG A 63 10.70 0.15 16.28
C ARG A 63 9.72 -0.94 16.68
N GLY A 64 10.23 -2.15 16.86
CA GLY A 64 9.42 -3.32 17.23
C GLY A 64 8.86 -4.04 16.00
N ALA A 65 7.85 -4.87 16.24
CA ALA A 65 7.25 -5.69 15.20
C ALA A 65 6.50 -4.82 14.17
N LEU A 66 6.73 -5.08 12.89
CA LEU A 66 6.08 -4.40 11.77
C LEU A 66 5.00 -5.31 11.18
N ILE A 67 3.78 -4.82 11.14
CA ILE A 67 2.66 -5.48 10.45
C ILE A 67 2.36 -4.66 9.20
N ALA A 68 2.45 -5.28 8.03
CA ALA A 68 2.01 -4.66 6.78
C ALA A 68 0.57 -5.10 6.49
N TRP A 69 -0.36 -4.14 6.45
CA TRP A 69 -1.76 -4.39 6.16
C TRP A 69 -2.10 -3.74 4.83
N TYR A 70 -2.42 -4.57 3.84
CA TYR A 70 -2.73 -4.16 2.48
C TYR A 70 -4.24 -4.11 2.26
N TYR A 71 -4.74 -2.96 1.85
CA TYR A 71 -6.10 -2.82 1.31
C TYR A 71 -6.12 -2.90 -0.23
N THR A 72 -4.98 -2.60 -0.88
CA THR A 72 -4.81 -2.69 -2.33
C THR A 72 -3.50 -3.40 -2.68
N PRO A 73 -3.50 -4.35 -3.64
CA PRO A 73 -2.27 -5.00 -4.10
C PRO A 73 -1.27 -4.05 -4.75
N MET A 74 -1.73 -2.90 -5.24
CA MET A 74 -0.85 -1.91 -5.89
C MET A 74 0.25 -1.38 -4.97
N MET A 75 0.07 -1.44 -3.65
CA MET A 75 1.10 -1.01 -2.70
C MET A 75 2.25 -2.00 -2.56
N LEU A 76 2.05 -3.27 -2.96
CA LEU A 76 3.09 -4.30 -2.85
C LEU A 76 4.31 -4.01 -3.73
N SER A 77 4.14 -3.30 -4.86
CA SER A 77 5.26 -2.98 -5.77
C SER A 77 6.41 -2.27 -5.05
N PHE A 78 6.10 -1.27 -4.22
CA PHE A 78 7.11 -0.48 -3.53
C PHE A 78 7.32 -0.85 -2.04
N SER A 79 6.63 -1.87 -1.51
CA SER A 79 6.73 -2.24 -0.08
C SER A 79 7.18 -3.67 0.18
N ARG A 80 7.23 -4.55 -0.83
CA ARG A 80 7.58 -5.97 -0.69
C ARG A 80 8.94 -6.25 -0.04
N HIS A 81 9.85 -5.28 -0.10
CA HIS A 81 11.20 -5.39 0.47
C HIS A 81 11.24 -5.12 1.98
N LEU A 82 10.12 -4.69 2.59
CA LEU A 82 10.05 -4.48 4.02
C LEU A 82 10.14 -5.81 4.77
N GLU A 83 10.99 -5.86 5.79
CA GLU A 83 11.02 -6.98 6.74
C GLU A 83 9.82 -6.88 7.69
N THR A 84 8.70 -7.48 7.30
CA THR A 84 7.47 -7.51 8.08
C THR A 84 7.37 -8.78 8.93
N ASN A 85 6.83 -8.66 10.13
CA ASN A 85 6.53 -9.81 10.98
C ASN A 85 5.23 -10.53 10.58
N VAL A 86 4.27 -9.77 10.05
CA VAL A 86 2.99 -10.28 9.55
C VAL A 86 2.57 -9.44 8.34
N ALA A 87 2.21 -10.10 7.26
CA ALA A 87 1.52 -9.50 6.13
C ALA A 87 0.02 -9.86 6.17
N VAL A 88 -0.83 -8.85 6.18
CA VAL A 88 -2.30 -8.98 6.13
C VAL A 88 -2.79 -8.43 4.81
N TYR A 89 -3.63 -9.18 4.11
CA TYR A 89 -4.35 -8.68 2.95
C TYR A 89 -5.85 -8.63 3.21
N ASP A 90 -6.44 -7.45 3.11
CA ASP A 90 -7.88 -7.25 3.24
C ASP A 90 -8.53 -7.12 1.86
N ALA A 91 -8.94 -8.26 1.33
CA ALA A 91 -9.51 -8.38 0.00
C ALA A 91 -11.01 -8.05 0.05
N MET A 92 -11.35 -6.77 -0.12
CA MET A 92 -12.74 -6.30 -0.05
C MET A 92 -13.48 -6.28 -1.39
N ASP A 93 -12.75 -6.20 -2.50
CA ASP A 93 -13.32 -6.02 -3.84
C ASP A 93 -12.96 -7.17 -4.80
N GLU A 94 -13.81 -7.38 -5.81
CA GLU A 94 -13.53 -8.26 -6.94
C GLU A 94 -12.80 -7.48 -8.04
N LEU A 95 -11.48 -7.37 -7.90
CA LEU A 95 -10.61 -6.51 -8.73
C LEU A 95 -10.66 -6.83 -10.23
N SER A 96 -10.95 -8.08 -10.60
CA SER A 96 -11.11 -8.53 -12.00
C SER A 96 -12.23 -7.81 -12.76
N LYS A 97 -13.17 -7.17 -12.05
CA LYS A 97 -14.31 -6.44 -12.64
C LYS A 97 -14.03 -4.95 -12.85
N PHE A 98 -12.83 -4.47 -12.50
CA PHE A 98 -12.49 -3.05 -12.64
C PHE A 98 -12.23 -2.71 -14.12
N LYS A 99 -13.11 -1.87 -14.68
CA LYS A 99 -13.13 -1.49 -16.11
C LYS A 99 -11.82 -0.86 -16.62
N PHE A 100 -10.94 -0.42 -15.73
CA PHE A 100 -9.64 0.18 -16.03
C PHE A 100 -8.56 -0.28 -15.03
N ALA A 101 -8.61 -1.55 -14.61
CA ALA A 101 -7.60 -2.10 -13.73
C ALA A 101 -6.19 -1.90 -14.31
N PRO A 102 -5.22 -1.41 -13.52
CA PRO A 102 -3.82 -1.40 -13.93
C PRO A 102 -3.38 -2.80 -14.38
N ALA A 103 -2.57 -2.90 -15.43
CA ALA A 103 -2.17 -4.19 -16.00
C ALA A 103 -1.53 -5.14 -14.97
N GLN A 104 -0.77 -4.56 -14.03
CA GLN A 104 -0.08 -5.28 -12.98
C GLN A 104 -0.98 -5.66 -11.79
N LEU A 105 -2.22 -5.16 -11.70
CA LEU A 105 -3.07 -5.31 -10.52
C LEU A 105 -3.31 -6.79 -10.17
N LEU A 106 -3.66 -7.61 -11.17
CA LEU A 106 -3.92 -9.04 -10.96
C LEU A 106 -2.63 -9.83 -10.64
N GLU A 107 -1.49 -9.40 -11.18
CA GLU A 107 -0.20 -10.03 -10.88
C GLU A 107 0.23 -9.73 -9.45
N LEU A 108 0.11 -8.47 -9.02
CA LEU A 108 0.38 -8.04 -7.65
C LEU A 108 -0.61 -8.66 -6.66
N GLU A 109 -1.87 -8.85 -7.05
CA GLU A 109 -2.87 -9.52 -6.19
C GLU A 109 -2.51 -10.98 -5.95
N ARG A 110 -2.11 -11.71 -7.00
CA ARG A 110 -1.65 -13.10 -6.87
C ARG A 110 -0.39 -13.19 -6.00
N GLU A 111 0.56 -12.27 -6.20
CA GLU A 111 1.76 -12.19 -5.38
C GLU A 111 1.40 -11.95 -3.91
N LEU A 112 0.53 -10.98 -3.64
CA LEU A 112 0.10 -10.64 -2.30
C LEU A 112 -0.64 -11.80 -1.61
N LEU A 113 -1.54 -12.49 -2.34
CA LEU A 113 -2.20 -13.69 -1.83
C LEU A 113 -1.20 -14.81 -1.48
N SER A 114 -0.11 -14.93 -2.24
CA SER A 114 0.91 -15.95 -2.03
C SER A 114 1.81 -15.68 -0.82
N CYS A 115 1.99 -14.41 -0.45
CA CYS A 115 2.90 -13.99 0.63
C CYS A 115 2.19 -13.48 1.90
N ALA A 116 0.86 -13.27 1.87
CA ALA A 116 0.11 -12.87 3.05
C ALA A 116 -0.03 -14.01 4.06
N ASP A 117 0.18 -13.70 5.34
CA ASP A 117 -0.05 -14.64 6.45
C ASP A 117 -1.54 -14.74 6.80
N ILE A 118 -2.28 -13.64 6.62
CA ILE A 118 -3.71 -13.54 6.93
C ILE A 118 -4.39 -12.85 5.76
N VAL A 119 -5.47 -13.46 5.27
CA VAL A 119 -6.34 -12.85 4.25
C VAL A 119 -7.74 -12.68 4.82
N PHE A 120 -8.22 -11.44 4.86
CA PHE A 120 -9.63 -11.12 5.08
C PHE A 120 -10.33 -10.99 3.74
N THR A 121 -11.59 -11.41 3.68
CA THR A 121 -12.41 -11.31 2.48
C THR A 121 -13.76 -10.74 2.80
N GLY A 122 -14.29 -9.86 1.94
CA GLY A 122 -15.60 -9.22 2.13
C GLY A 122 -16.82 -10.15 2.17
N GLY A 123 -16.66 -11.45 1.88
CA GLY A 123 -17.73 -12.45 2.00
C GLY A 123 -17.30 -13.82 1.47
N SER A 124 -18.16 -14.83 1.67
CA SER A 124 -17.88 -16.23 1.28
C SER A 124 -17.61 -16.39 -0.22
N SER A 125 -18.34 -15.68 -1.09
CA SER A 125 -18.10 -15.76 -2.55
C SER A 125 -16.70 -15.27 -2.95
N LEU A 126 -16.19 -14.23 -2.28
CA LEU A 126 -14.86 -13.70 -2.56
C LEU A 126 -13.76 -14.60 -1.99
N TYR A 127 -14.00 -15.21 -0.84
CA TYR A 127 -13.16 -16.28 -0.30
C TYR A 127 -13.04 -17.46 -1.27
N GLU A 128 -14.16 -17.99 -1.75
CA GLU A 128 -14.15 -19.12 -2.69
C GLU A 128 -13.42 -18.79 -4.01
N ALA A 129 -13.42 -17.53 -4.43
CA ALA A 129 -12.71 -17.08 -5.62
C ALA A 129 -11.19 -16.87 -5.41
N LYS A 130 -10.72 -16.77 -4.15
CA LYS A 130 -9.34 -16.40 -3.79
C LYS A 130 -8.57 -17.46 -2.99
N LYS A 131 -9.24 -18.53 -2.56
CA LYS A 131 -8.65 -19.58 -1.71
C LYS A 131 -7.69 -20.53 -2.44
N ASP A 132 -7.76 -20.58 -3.77
CA ASP A 132 -6.99 -21.45 -4.66
C ASP A 132 -5.94 -20.63 -5.43
#